data_AF-A0A7J8ISG0-F1
#
_entry.id   AF-A0A7J8ISG0-F1
#
_cell.length_a   1.000
_cell.length_b   1.000
_cell.length_c   1.000
_cell.angle_alpha   90.00
_cell.angle_beta   90.00
_cell.angle_gamma   90.00
#
_symmetry.space_group_name_H-M   'P 1'
#
loop_
_entity.id
_entity.type
_entity.pdbx_description
1 polymer ?
#
loop_
_entity_poly.entity_id
_entity_poly.type
_entity_poly.pdbx_seq_one_letter_code
_entity_poly.pdbx_strand_id
1 'polypeptide(L)'
;MATPSRKTSTPTPLASKRVPPRDPSSEVPSKRRTSAPPAPPLPSSGPFVEGSIVRIAMENFLTYDICEVCPGPHLNMIIGANGTGKSSIVCAICLGLAGKPAFMGRADKVGFFVKRGCSKGMVEIELFRTSGNLIITREIDVAKNQSFWFINKKSTTQKVVEEQVAALNIQVSNLCQFLPQDKVGEFAKLSKIELLEATEKSIGPPEMHRYHCELKNFREKEKQLETSCKEKTEYLEKMIQRNERYKQDVERFYERKRHLDLIEMLEAKRPWVEYENVRQEYEEVKLARDQVKDEVRKLKEGQIPMTRRIEEIEMQRHNLESQIKVKATDIKETSQKCKQKQDVIERKDKHIEELQQALIVKQNEEHDRQRRISNTRKMIEDLQNELKSTENCVNLQPQIDAITIDLRRVQDEKELCESETIDKHKERETLEKEKKSVNDQIIQFDNLMNQKEDKLRQRYRDTYDAVLWLRNNRDKFKQRVYEPIMLTVRNFIHLGRICFIIDFCCFKNSLFYLNPWFSIVATGILLYPYTSIDQGPLINTPVNFF
;
A
#
# COMPACT_ATOMS: atom_id res chain seq x y z
N MET A 1 14.16 37.74 4.13
CA MET A 1 15.10 38.04 3.03
C MET A 1 14.92 36.93 1.99
N ALA A 2 13.92 36.99 1.11
CA ALA A 2 13.73 37.95 0.01
C ALA A 2 14.73 37.68 -1.14
N THR A 3 14.23 37.00 -2.16
CA THR A 3 14.75 36.84 -3.53
C THR A 3 14.40 38.11 -4.36
N PRO A 4 14.42 38.17 -5.72
CA PRO A 4 14.97 37.27 -6.75
C PRO A 4 15.78 38.01 -7.87
N SER A 5 16.32 37.27 -8.86
CA SER A 5 16.00 37.54 -10.28
C SER A 5 16.39 36.35 -11.18
N ARG A 6 15.74 36.28 -12.35
CA ARG A 6 15.77 35.16 -13.33
C ARG A 6 15.65 35.75 -14.72
N LYS A 7 16.52 35.37 -15.67
CA LYS A 7 16.19 35.16 -17.11
C LYS A 7 17.42 34.80 -17.98
N THR A 8 17.45 33.55 -18.41
CA THR A 8 17.71 33.07 -19.79
C THR A 8 18.43 33.97 -20.82
N SER A 9 19.56 33.48 -21.32
CA SER A 9 19.88 33.47 -22.77
C SER A 9 20.82 32.30 -23.11
N THR A 10 20.52 31.59 -24.19
CA THR A 10 21.42 30.59 -24.81
C THR A 10 22.56 31.29 -25.55
N PRO A 11 23.72 30.61 -25.68
CA PRO A 11 24.22 30.44 -27.04
C PRO A 11 24.78 29.03 -27.36
N THR A 12 24.71 28.73 -28.66
CA THR A 12 25.14 27.54 -29.41
C THR A 12 26.63 27.21 -29.24
N PRO A 13 27.06 25.94 -29.28
CA PRO A 13 28.47 25.58 -29.13
C PRO A 13 29.35 26.04 -30.31
N LEU A 14 30.47 26.69 -30.00
CA LEU A 14 31.52 27.02 -30.97
C LEU A 14 32.30 25.78 -31.39
N ALA A 15 31.97 25.25 -32.57
CA ALA A 15 32.74 24.18 -33.19
C ALA A 15 34.12 24.69 -33.64
N SER A 16 35.17 24.15 -33.01
CA SER A 16 36.56 24.30 -33.47
C SER A 16 36.74 23.62 -34.84
N LYS A 17 36.67 24.41 -35.92
CA LYS A 17 36.98 23.96 -37.27
C LYS A 17 38.48 23.64 -37.40
N ARG A 18 38.86 22.39 -37.16
CA ARG A 18 40.16 21.86 -37.62
C ARG A 18 40.10 21.69 -39.13
N VAL A 19 40.96 22.41 -39.85
CA VAL A 19 41.07 22.35 -41.31
C VAL A 19 41.62 20.97 -41.73
N PRO A 20 41.04 20.29 -42.74
CA PRO A 20 41.62 19.06 -43.27
C PRO A 20 42.89 19.39 -44.09
N PRO A 21 43.94 18.56 -44.04
CA PRO A 21 45.08 18.72 -44.92
C PRO A 21 44.63 18.52 -46.38
N ARG A 22 45.10 19.39 -47.28
CA ARG A 22 44.83 19.29 -48.72
C ARG A 22 45.62 18.15 -49.34
N ASP A 23 44.99 17.42 -50.25
CA ASP A 23 45.70 16.56 -51.20
C ASP A 23 46.70 17.38 -52.03
N PRO A 24 47.95 16.92 -52.20
CA PRO A 24 48.84 17.44 -53.22
C PRO A 24 48.40 16.90 -54.58
N SER A 25 47.91 17.80 -55.42
CA SER A 25 47.48 17.55 -56.80
C SER A 25 48.58 16.87 -57.64
N SER A 26 48.17 15.87 -58.41
CA SER A 26 49.00 15.21 -59.42
C SER A 26 49.27 16.13 -60.61
N GLU A 27 50.36 16.91 -60.57
CA GLU A 27 50.93 17.56 -61.74
C GLU A 27 52.17 16.78 -62.22
N VAL A 28 52.18 16.41 -63.50
CA VAL A 28 53.29 15.70 -64.16
C VAL A 28 54.27 16.71 -64.73
N PRO A 29 55.53 16.79 -64.25
CA PRO A 29 56.53 17.67 -64.84
C PRO A 29 57.07 17.09 -66.15
N SER A 30 57.10 17.91 -67.20
CA SER A 30 57.59 17.51 -68.52
C SER A 30 59.08 17.16 -68.55
N LYS A 31 59.42 16.29 -69.52
CA LYS A 31 60.79 15.83 -69.84
C LYS A 31 61.82 16.97 -69.80
N ARG A 32 62.81 16.86 -68.91
CA ARG A 32 64.11 17.50 -69.07
C ARG A 32 65.18 16.41 -69.07
N ARG A 33 66.03 16.39 -70.11
CA ARG A 33 67.16 15.46 -70.21
C ARG A 33 68.18 15.83 -69.13
N THR A 34 68.33 14.98 -68.12
CA THR A 34 69.46 14.98 -67.19
C THR A 34 70.12 13.61 -67.23
N SER A 35 71.45 13.63 -67.18
CA SER A 35 72.34 12.48 -67.37
C SER A 35 72.02 11.30 -66.46
N ALA A 36 72.28 10.09 -66.95
CA ALA A 36 72.24 8.87 -66.17
C ALA A 36 73.09 9.00 -64.88
N PRO A 37 72.72 8.31 -63.78
CA PRO A 37 73.58 8.24 -62.60
C PRO A 37 74.93 7.64 -63.02
N PRO A 38 76.06 8.12 -62.45
CA PRO A 38 77.36 7.55 -62.76
C PRO A 38 77.37 6.07 -62.36
N ALA A 39 77.87 5.23 -63.26
CA ALA A 39 78.12 3.83 -62.94
C ALA A 39 79.03 3.72 -61.71
N PRO A 40 78.90 2.65 -60.88
CA PRO A 40 79.84 2.41 -59.80
C PRO A 40 81.27 2.42 -60.35
N PRO A 41 82.25 3.00 -59.63
CA PRO A 41 83.62 3.12 -60.12
C PRO A 41 84.16 1.73 -60.48
N LEU A 42 84.60 1.59 -61.74
CA LEU A 42 85.27 0.38 -62.21
C LEU A 42 86.45 0.07 -61.27
N PRO A 43 86.52 -1.13 -60.66
CA PRO A 43 87.65 -1.47 -59.81
C PRO A 43 88.94 -1.47 -60.62
N SER A 44 89.97 -0.86 -60.04
CA SER A 44 91.26 -0.65 -60.69
C SER A 44 92.00 -1.95 -60.99
N SER A 45 92.18 -2.25 -62.28
CA SER A 45 93.36 -2.93 -62.82
C SER A 45 93.78 -4.25 -62.13
N GLY A 46 92.89 -5.24 -62.09
CA GLY A 46 93.23 -6.64 -61.87
C GLY A 46 92.28 -7.53 -62.68
N PRO A 47 92.71 -8.71 -63.16
CA PRO A 47 91.81 -9.62 -63.88
C PRO A 47 90.75 -10.26 -62.95
N PHE A 48 91.01 -10.32 -61.65
CA PHE A 48 90.13 -10.94 -60.65
C PHE A 48 89.19 -9.93 -59.97
N VAL A 49 87.97 -10.36 -59.66
CA VAL A 49 87.00 -9.61 -58.83
C VAL A 49 87.24 -9.95 -57.35
N GLU A 50 86.98 -9.02 -56.43
CA GLU A 50 87.08 -9.26 -54.98
C GLU A 50 86.23 -10.49 -54.58
N GLY A 51 86.83 -11.42 -53.83
CA GLY A 51 86.24 -12.72 -53.51
C GLY A 51 86.56 -13.87 -54.50
N SER A 52 87.24 -13.61 -55.62
CA SER A 52 87.65 -14.69 -56.55
C SER A 52 88.67 -15.62 -55.92
N ILE A 53 88.57 -16.93 -56.18
CA ILE A 53 89.58 -17.91 -55.77
C ILE A 53 90.77 -17.84 -56.75
N VAL A 54 91.95 -17.52 -56.24
CA VAL A 54 93.21 -17.41 -57.02
C VAL A 54 93.99 -18.73 -56.96
N ARG A 55 93.93 -19.43 -55.83
CA ARG A 55 94.71 -20.66 -55.58
C ARG A 55 93.98 -21.56 -54.60
N ILE A 56 94.08 -22.88 -54.84
CA ILE A 56 93.59 -23.95 -53.96
C ILE A 56 94.75 -24.94 -53.82
N ALA A 57 95.33 -25.05 -52.63
CA ALA A 57 96.30 -26.08 -52.29
C ALA A 57 95.66 -27.11 -51.34
N MET A 58 95.99 -28.38 -51.55
CA MET A 58 95.48 -29.52 -50.81
C MET A 58 96.62 -30.47 -50.49
N GLU A 59 96.72 -30.88 -49.23
CA GLU A 59 97.68 -31.89 -48.76
C GLU A 59 96.93 -33.00 -48.02
N ASN A 60 97.22 -34.26 -48.36
CA ASN A 60 96.60 -35.45 -47.76
C ASN A 60 95.07 -35.36 -47.72
N PHE A 61 94.43 -34.87 -48.80
CA PHE A 61 93.00 -34.57 -48.86
C PHE A 61 92.28 -35.48 -49.87
N LEU A 62 91.37 -36.33 -49.35
CA LEU A 62 90.61 -37.33 -50.09
C LEU A 62 91.47 -38.22 -51.02
N THR A 63 91.59 -37.80 -52.28
CA THR A 63 92.27 -38.50 -53.39
C THR A 63 93.68 -37.99 -53.65
N TYR A 64 94.05 -36.83 -53.10
CA TYR A 64 95.31 -36.14 -53.39
C TYR A 64 96.30 -36.25 -52.24
N ASP A 65 97.55 -36.58 -52.55
CA ASP A 65 98.68 -36.46 -51.62
C ASP A 65 99.12 -35.00 -51.50
N ILE A 66 99.45 -34.38 -52.62
CA ILE A 66 99.69 -32.94 -52.76
C ILE A 66 99.04 -32.53 -54.09
N CYS A 67 98.21 -31.48 -54.09
CA CYS A 67 97.61 -30.92 -55.29
C CYS A 67 97.43 -29.42 -55.15
N GLU A 68 97.90 -28.67 -56.15
CA GLU A 68 97.72 -27.22 -56.24
C GLU A 68 97.00 -26.89 -57.54
N VAL A 69 96.00 -26.02 -57.45
CA VAL A 69 95.15 -25.57 -58.56
C VAL A 69 95.09 -24.05 -58.51
N CYS A 70 95.38 -23.39 -59.63
CA CYS A 70 95.31 -21.93 -59.78
C CYS A 70 94.22 -21.59 -60.79
N PRO A 71 92.97 -21.31 -60.36
CA PRO A 71 91.89 -20.93 -61.26
C PRO A 71 92.16 -19.61 -62.00
N GLY A 72 91.64 -19.50 -63.22
CA GLY A 72 91.56 -18.24 -63.94
C GLY A 72 90.45 -17.33 -63.39
N PRO A 73 90.39 -16.07 -63.85
CA PRO A 73 89.47 -15.04 -63.30
C PRO A 73 87.99 -15.19 -63.66
N HIS A 74 87.65 -16.10 -64.59
CA HIS A 74 86.32 -16.19 -65.20
C HIS A 74 85.79 -17.63 -65.13
N LEU A 75 85.36 -18.20 -66.27
CA LEU A 75 84.90 -19.58 -66.34
C LEU A 75 86.06 -20.55 -66.15
N ASN A 76 85.95 -21.43 -65.17
CA ASN A 76 86.89 -22.52 -64.91
C ASN A 76 86.19 -23.86 -65.08
N MET A 77 86.81 -24.80 -65.79
CA MET A 77 86.26 -26.14 -66.02
C MET A 77 87.19 -27.23 -65.48
N ILE A 78 86.71 -28.02 -64.52
CA ILE A 78 87.44 -29.15 -63.94
C ILE A 78 87.04 -30.43 -64.70
N ILE A 79 87.94 -30.94 -65.53
CA ILE A 79 87.71 -32.11 -66.40
C ILE A 79 88.56 -33.29 -65.93
N GLY A 80 88.05 -34.51 -66.07
CA GLY A 80 88.76 -35.74 -65.70
C GLY A 80 87.84 -36.97 -65.69
N ALA A 81 88.42 -38.17 -65.69
CA ALA A 81 87.66 -39.42 -65.60
C ALA A 81 86.94 -39.57 -64.24
N ASN A 82 86.06 -40.57 -64.10
CA ASN A 82 85.41 -40.82 -62.82
C ASN A 82 86.41 -41.40 -61.81
N GLY A 83 86.32 -40.96 -60.55
CA GLY A 83 87.28 -41.30 -59.50
C GLY A 83 88.53 -40.40 -59.40
N THR A 84 88.84 -39.56 -60.39
CA THR A 84 90.10 -38.76 -60.42
C THR A 84 90.13 -37.54 -59.49
N GLY A 85 89.27 -37.47 -58.47
CA GLY A 85 89.26 -36.38 -57.49
C GLY A 85 88.56 -35.09 -57.87
N LYS A 86 87.84 -35.00 -59.01
CA LYS A 86 87.09 -33.79 -59.43
C LYS A 86 86.24 -33.19 -58.30
N SER A 87 85.39 -34.02 -57.69
CA SER A 87 84.52 -33.61 -56.57
C SER A 87 85.31 -33.36 -55.28
N SER A 88 86.55 -33.85 -55.16
CA SER A 88 87.44 -33.52 -54.04
C SER A 88 87.85 -32.06 -54.07
N ILE A 89 88.11 -31.46 -55.24
CA ILE A 89 88.40 -30.01 -55.36
C ILE A 89 87.18 -29.19 -54.89
N VAL A 90 85.98 -29.59 -55.31
CA VAL A 90 84.72 -28.96 -54.87
C VAL A 90 84.52 -29.11 -53.34
N CYS A 91 84.87 -30.26 -52.77
CA CYS A 91 84.84 -30.47 -51.32
C CYS A 91 85.89 -29.60 -50.58
N ALA A 92 87.08 -29.42 -51.17
CA ALA A 92 88.13 -28.57 -50.61
C ALA A 92 87.68 -27.10 -50.57
N ILE A 93 87.10 -26.59 -51.66
CA ILE A 93 86.51 -25.24 -51.69
C ILE A 93 85.48 -25.07 -50.57
N CYS A 94 84.53 -26.01 -50.46
CA CYS A 94 83.50 -25.97 -49.42
C CYS A 94 84.10 -25.96 -48.00
N LEU A 95 84.99 -26.91 -47.68
CA LEU A 95 85.54 -27.05 -46.34
C LEU A 95 86.55 -25.95 -45.98
N GLY A 96 87.36 -25.47 -46.93
CA GLY A 96 88.30 -24.38 -46.69
C GLY A 96 87.61 -23.03 -46.46
N LEU A 97 86.45 -22.81 -47.07
CA LEU A 97 85.62 -21.60 -46.90
C LEU A 97 84.58 -21.73 -45.77
N ALA A 98 84.91 -22.48 -44.71
CA ALA A 98 84.05 -22.71 -43.53
C ALA A 98 82.66 -23.35 -43.79
N GLY A 99 82.47 -24.00 -44.94
CA GLY A 99 81.29 -24.82 -45.22
C GLY A 99 81.13 -25.99 -44.25
N LYS A 100 79.86 -26.29 -43.91
CA LYS A 100 79.50 -27.41 -43.02
C LYS A 100 79.63 -28.75 -43.77
N PRO A 101 80.30 -29.79 -43.21
CA PRO A 101 80.45 -31.09 -43.88
C PRO A 101 79.13 -31.71 -44.36
N ALA A 102 78.07 -31.60 -43.55
CA ALA A 102 76.72 -32.09 -43.87
C ALA A 102 76.12 -31.48 -45.16
N PHE A 103 76.56 -30.29 -45.58
CA PHE A 103 76.10 -29.67 -46.83
C PHE A 103 76.53 -30.46 -48.07
N MET A 104 77.63 -31.22 -47.98
CA MET A 104 78.18 -31.98 -49.10
C MET A 104 77.57 -33.38 -49.26
N GLY A 105 76.58 -33.76 -48.46
CA GLY A 105 75.84 -35.04 -48.58
C GLY A 105 76.66 -36.32 -48.32
N ARG A 106 77.96 -36.22 -48.06
CA ARG A 106 78.91 -37.33 -48.14
C ARG A 106 79.42 -37.86 -46.79
N ALA A 107 79.60 -36.99 -45.79
CA ALA A 107 80.11 -37.34 -44.48
C ALA A 107 79.94 -36.21 -43.45
N ASP A 108 79.53 -36.54 -42.22
CA ASP A 108 79.27 -35.56 -41.17
C ASP A 108 80.53 -35.10 -40.41
N LYS A 109 81.57 -35.95 -40.37
CA LYS A 109 82.82 -35.68 -39.66
C LYS A 109 83.92 -35.19 -40.61
N VAL A 110 84.62 -34.14 -40.18
CA VAL A 110 85.72 -33.52 -40.94
C VAL A 110 86.87 -34.49 -41.24
N GLY A 111 87.16 -35.43 -40.33
CA GLY A 111 88.22 -36.42 -40.51
C GLY A 111 88.01 -37.35 -41.72
N PHE A 112 86.79 -37.55 -42.21
CA PHE A 112 86.52 -38.37 -43.41
C PHE A 112 86.97 -37.73 -44.73
N PHE A 113 87.37 -36.46 -44.71
CA PHE A 113 87.90 -35.75 -45.87
C PHE A 113 89.43 -35.79 -45.96
N VAL A 114 90.12 -36.32 -44.93
CA VAL A 114 91.55 -36.64 -44.98
C VAL A 114 91.75 -37.94 -45.76
N LYS A 115 92.86 -38.03 -46.50
CA LYS A 115 93.24 -39.23 -47.27
C LYS A 115 93.39 -40.43 -46.32
N ARG A 116 92.85 -41.59 -46.73
CA ARG A 116 92.92 -42.83 -45.93
C ARG A 116 94.38 -43.23 -45.69
N GLY A 117 94.73 -43.45 -44.43
CA GLY A 117 96.09 -43.76 -43.98
C GLY A 117 96.87 -42.57 -43.44
N CYS A 118 96.42 -41.34 -43.69
CA CYS A 118 97.07 -40.12 -43.17
C CYS A 118 96.40 -39.66 -41.86
N SER A 119 97.20 -39.18 -40.91
CA SER A 119 96.73 -38.68 -39.60
C SER A 119 96.27 -37.22 -39.64
N LYS A 120 96.74 -36.46 -40.63
CA LYS A 120 96.41 -35.06 -40.88
C LYS A 120 96.16 -34.81 -42.36
N GLY A 121 95.37 -33.79 -42.67
CA GLY A 121 95.24 -33.20 -44.00
C GLY A 121 95.05 -31.69 -43.92
N MET A 122 95.36 -30.98 -45.00
CA MET A 122 95.35 -29.53 -45.09
C MET A 122 94.63 -29.08 -46.36
N VAL A 123 93.86 -28.00 -46.26
CA VAL A 123 93.30 -27.27 -47.40
C VAL A 123 93.62 -25.80 -47.21
N GLU A 124 94.19 -25.17 -48.22
CA GLU A 124 94.50 -23.74 -48.26
C GLU A 124 93.86 -23.10 -49.48
N ILE A 125 93.12 -22.01 -49.27
CA ILE A 125 92.42 -21.27 -50.31
C ILE A 125 92.86 -19.82 -50.25
N GLU A 126 93.29 -19.30 -51.38
CA GLU A 126 93.67 -17.90 -51.55
C GLU A 126 92.56 -17.16 -52.28
N LEU A 127 91.96 -16.18 -51.60
CA LEU A 127 90.93 -15.30 -52.15
C LEU A 127 91.53 -13.94 -52.52
N PHE A 128 91.21 -13.46 -53.72
CA PHE A 128 91.59 -12.13 -54.17
C PHE A 128 90.85 -11.06 -53.37
N ARG A 129 91.59 -10.06 -52.89
CA ARG A 129 91.05 -8.91 -52.16
C ARG A 129 91.86 -7.67 -52.48
N THR A 130 91.18 -6.55 -52.72
CA THR A 130 91.79 -5.28 -53.15
C THR A 130 92.83 -4.74 -52.14
N SER A 131 92.68 -5.08 -50.87
CA SER A 131 93.61 -4.71 -49.78
C SER A 131 94.74 -5.73 -49.52
N GLY A 132 94.90 -6.74 -50.39
CA GLY A 132 95.84 -7.86 -50.25
C GLY A 132 95.12 -9.19 -49.99
N ASN A 133 95.55 -10.24 -50.70
CA ASN A 133 94.89 -11.56 -50.74
C ASN A 133 94.67 -12.16 -49.33
N LEU A 134 93.53 -12.84 -49.19
CA LEU A 134 93.14 -13.54 -47.97
C LEU A 134 93.43 -15.03 -48.15
N ILE A 135 94.48 -15.52 -47.50
CA ILE A 135 94.86 -16.94 -47.47
C ILE A 135 94.18 -17.58 -46.26
N ILE A 136 93.25 -18.49 -46.50
CA ILE A 136 92.52 -19.26 -45.49
C ILE A 136 93.07 -20.68 -45.49
N THR A 137 93.69 -21.09 -44.40
CA THR A 137 94.26 -22.44 -44.22
C THR A 137 93.44 -23.20 -43.18
N ARG A 138 93.00 -24.40 -43.52
CA ARG A 138 92.33 -25.34 -42.63
C ARG A 138 93.13 -26.63 -42.53
N GLU A 139 93.65 -26.91 -41.34
CA GLU A 139 94.23 -28.22 -41.01
C GLU A 139 93.19 -29.09 -40.32
N ILE A 140 93.18 -30.39 -40.62
CA ILE A 140 92.24 -31.38 -40.07
C ILE A 140 93.07 -32.50 -39.43
N ASP A 141 92.90 -32.69 -38.12
CA ASP A 141 93.49 -33.79 -37.35
C ASP A 141 92.45 -34.92 -37.24
N VAL A 142 92.76 -36.10 -37.79
CA VAL A 142 91.84 -37.25 -37.83
C VAL A 142 91.68 -37.88 -36.44
N ALA A 143 92.76 -37.97 -35.67
CA ALA A 143 92.77 -38.64 -34.37
C ALA A 143 91.95 -37.85 -33.33
N LYS A 144 91.98 -36.51 -33.40
CA LYS A 144 91.19 -35.63 -32.55
C LYS A 144 89.85 -35.22 -33.15
N ASN A 145 89.64 -35.48 -34.45
CA ASN A 145 88.53 -34.96 -35.26
C ASN A 145 88.34 -33.44 -35.08
N GLN A 146 89.45 -32.71 -35.00
CA GLN A 146 89.51 -31.25 -34.81
C GLN A 146 89.93 -30.56 -36.11
N SER A 147 89.48 -29.32 -36.29
CA SER A 147 89.97 -28.43 -37.35
C SER A 147 90.69 -27.24 -36.74
N PHE A 148 91.92 -26.99 -37.17
CA PHE A 148 92.66 -25.77 -36.87
C PHE A 148 92.53 -24.81 -38.06
N TRP A 149 92.35 -23.53 -37.74
CA TRP A 149 92.09 -22.49 -38.73
C TRP A 149 93.17 -21.42 -38.67
N PHE A 150 93.65 -21.00 -39.83
CA PHE A 150 94.60 -19.90 -39.95
C PHE A 150 94.15 -18.95 -41.05
N ILE A 151 94.35 -17.65 -40.82
CA ILE A 151 94.20 -16.59 -41.81
C ILE A 151 95.57 -15.92 -41.95
N ASN A 152 96.10 -15.88 -43.18
CA ASN A 152 97.43 -15.33 -43.48
C ASN A 152 98.52 -15.85 -42.52
N LYS A 153 98.51 -17.18 -42.30
CA LYS A 153 99.40 -17.95 -41.38
C LYS A 153 99.25 -17.63 -39.89
N LYS A 154 98.27 -16.82 -39.47
CA LYS A 154 97.96 -16.55 -38.05
C LYS A 154 96.79 -17.43 -37.61
N SER A 155 96.89 -18.07 -36.45
CA SER A 155 95.82 -18.92 -35.91
C SER A 155 94.57 -18.10 -35.58
N THR A 156 93.40 -18.58 -35.98
CA THR A 156 92.09 -17.92 -35.83
C THR A 156 91.00 -18.91 -35.45
N THR A 157 89.79 -18.42 -35.17
CA THR A 157 88.61 -19.27 -34.95
C THR A 157 87.77 -19.38 -36.22
N GLN A 158 86.97 -20.46 -36.34
CA GLN A 158 86.05 -20.66 -37.45
C GLN A 158 85.11 -19.46 -37.67
N LYS A 159 84.61 -18.82 -36.60
CA LYS A 159 83.72 -17.66 -36.70
C LYS A 159 84.36 -16.48 -37.44
N VAL A 160 85.64 -16.21 -37.18
CA VAL A 160 86.38 -15.13 -37.86
C VAL A 160 86.58 -15.46 -39.35
N VAL A 161 86.76 -16.75 -39.68
CA VAL A 161 86.79 -17.21 -41.08
C VAL A 161 85.42 -17.00 -41.75
N GLU A 162 84.33 -17.42 -41.10
CA GLU A 162 82.95 -17.21 -41.57
C GLU A 162 82.65 -15.72 -41.81
N GLU A 163 83.06 -14.83 -40.90
CA GLU A 163 82.93 -13.37 -41.03
C GLU A 163 83.71 -12.81 -42.22
N GLN A 164 84.97 -13.22 -42.45
CA GLN A 164 85.75 -12.75 -43.61
C GLN A 164 85.20 -13.29 -44.94
N VAL A 165 84.74 -14.54 -44.98
CA VAL A 165 84.13 -15.15 -46.17
C VAL A 165 82.78 -14.51 -46.49
N ALA A 166 81.97 -14.21 -45.48
CA ALA A 166 80.72 -13.46 -45.63
C ALA A 166 80.94 -12.01 -46.09
N ALA A 167 82.00 -11.34 -45.60
CA ALA A 167 82.36 -9.99 -46.05
C ALA A 167 82.76 -9.91 -47.52
N LEU A 168 83.19 -11.04 -48.12
CA LEU A 168 83.47 -11.18 -49.55
C LEU A 168 82.22 -11.64 -50.36
N ASN A 169 81.03 -11.66 -49.74
CA ASN A 169 79.77 -12.14 -50.33
C ASN A 169 79.82 -13.60 -50.83
N ILE A 170 80.60 -14.46 -50.16
CA ILE A 170 80.69 -15.88 -50.48
C ILE A 170 79.83 -16.68 -49.49
N GLN A 171 78.77 -17.35 -49.98
CA GLN A 171 77.83 -18.13 -49.17
C GLN A 171 77.87 -19.61 -49.56
N VAL A 172 78.82 -20.34 -49.00
CA VAL A 172 79.00 -21.79 -49.22
C VAL A 172 77.77 -22.60 -48.78
N SER A 173 76.98 -22.09 -47.84
CA SER A 173 75.74 -22.73 -47.37
C SER A 173 74.51 -22.43 -48.23
N ASN A 174 74.62 -21.59 -49.26
CA ASN A 174 73.49 -21.20 -50.11
C ASN A 174 73.52 -21.98 -51.43
N LEU A 175 72.51 -22.81 -51.66
CA LEU A 175 72.40 -23.67 -52.84
C LEU A 175 72.37 -22.88 -54.17
N CYS A 176 72.01 -21.60 -54.14
CA CYS A 176 72.04 -20.72 -55.32
C CYS A 176 73.46 -20.29 -55.74
N GLN A 177 74.45 -20.35 -54.83
CA GLN A 177 75.85 -19.97 -55.11
C GLN A 177 76.80 -21.17 -55.09
N PHE A 178 76.52 -22.18 -54.26
CA PHE A 178 77.29 -23.41 -54.18
C PHE A 178 76.37 -24.63 -54.21
N LEU A 179 76.38 -25.36 -55.34
CA LEU A 179 75.49 -26.50 -55.59
C LEU A 179 76.29 -27.81 -55.68
N PRO A 180 76.45 -28.56 -54.58
CA PRO A 180 77.13 -29.85 -54.61
C PRO A 180 76.26 -30.93 -55.27
N GLN A 181 76.91 -31.89 -55.91
CA GLN A 181 76.30 -32.93 -56.75
C GLN A 181 75.11 -33.65 -56.08
N ASP A 182 75.25 -34.01 -54.80
CA ASP A 182 74.23 -34.76 -54.04
C ASP A 182 73.04 -33.89 -53.60
N LYS A 183 73.13 -32.56 -53.72
CA LYS A 183 72.10 -31.59 -53.29
C LYS A 183 71.31 -30.95 -54.44
N VAL A 184 71.62 -31.29 -55.70
CA VAL A 184 70.87 -30.83 -56.88
C VAL A 184 69.36 -31.14 -56.76
N GLY A 185 69.03 -32.31 -56.21
CA GLY A 185 67.63 -32.73 -55.97
C GLY A 185 66.94 -32.02 -54.80
N GLU A 186 67.68 -31.38 -53.90
CA GLU A 186 67.11 -30.53 -52.83
C GLU A 186 66.85 -29.11 -53.34
N PHE A 187 67.74 -28.56 -54.16
CA PHE A 187 67.53 -27.27 -54.83
C PHE A 187 66.23 -27.26 -55.66
N ALA A 188 65.95 -28.34 -56.41
CA ALA A 188 64.71 -28.49 -57.18
C ALA A 188 63.43 -28.64 -56.32
N LYS A 189 63.57 -28.89 -55.01
CA LYS A 189 62.44 -29.02 -54.05
C LYS A 189 62.16 -27.75 -53.25
N LEU A 190 63.03 -26.73 -53.32
CA LEU A 190 62.84 -25.48 -52.60
C LEU A 190 61.50 -24.83 -53.00
N SER A 191 60.75 -24.36 -52.01
CA SER A 191 59.52 -23.60 -52.27
C SER A 191 59.87 -22.27 -52.94
N LYS A 192 58.87 -21.66 -53.61
CA LYS A 192 59.04 -20.33 -54.25
C LYS A 192 59.48 -19.24 -53.25
N ILE A 193 59.13 -19.39 -51.97
CA ILE A 193 59.48 -18.45 -50.89
C ILE A 193 60.93 -18.65 -50.46
N GLU A 194 61.36 -19.90 -50.26
CA GLU A 194 62.76 -20.23 -49.92
C GLU A 194 63.70 -19.90 -51.08
N LEU A 195 63.28 -20.15 -52.33
CA LEU A 195 64.04 -19.79 -53.52
C LEU A 195 64.21 -18.27 -53.65
N LEU A 196 63.16 -17.50 -53.37
CA LEU A 196 63.25 -16.03 -53.30
C LEU A 196 64.26 -15.60 -52.22
N GLU A 197 64.14 -16.12 -51.00
CA GLU A 197 65.02 -15.76 -49.88
C GLU A 197 66.49 -16.18 -50.13
N ALA A 198 66.72 -17.34 -50.75
CA ALA A 198 68.06 -17.79 -51.16
C ALA A 198 68.65 -16.91 -52.27
N THR A 199 67.81 -16.47 -53.23
CA THR A 199 68.20 -15.57 -54.32
C THR A 199 68.52 -14.17 -53.81
N GLU A 200 67.71 -13.60 -52.91
CA GLU A 200 67.97 -12.33 -52.23
C GLU A 200 69.29 -12.36 -51.47
N LYS A 201 69.59 -13.48 -50.78
CA LYS A 201 70.87 -13.66 -50.09
C LYS A 201 72.05 -13.80 -51.04
N SER A 202 71.92 -14.50 -52.17
CA SER A 202 73.04 -14.73 -53.11
C SER A 202 73.34 -13.57 -54.06
N ILE A 203 72.31 -12.84 -54.51
CA ILE A 203 72.42 -11.85 -55.60
C ILE A 203 72.07 -10.45 -55.12
N GLY A 204 71.17 -10.32 -54.13
CA GLY A 204 70.75 -9.04 -53.60
C GLY A 204 71.86 -8.35 -52.78
N PRO A 205 71.86 -7.01 -52.71
CA PRO A 205 72.60 -6.30 -51.67
C PRO A 205 72.23 -6.83 -50.28
N PRO A 206 73.14 -6.85 -49.30
CA PRO A 206 72.87 -7.42 -47.97
C PRO A 206 71.68 -6.75 -47.25
N GLU A 207 71.36 -5.50 -47.60
CA GLU A 207 70.19 -4.78 -47.12
C GLU A 207 68.85 -5.35 -47.63
N MET A 208 68.81 -5.94 -48.83
CA MET A 208 67.57 -6.43 -49.46
C MET A 208 66.91 -7.52 -48.61
N HIS A 209 67.69 -8.52 -48.20
CA HIS A 209 67.21 -9.57 -47.31
C HIS A 209 66.83 -9.02 -45.92
N ARG A 210 67.58 -8.03 -45.40
CA ARG A 210 67.24 -7.35 -44.14
C ARG A 210 65.87 -6.67 -44.23
N TYR A 211 65.60 -5.89 -45.29
CA TYR A 211 64.31 -5.22 -45.48
C TYR A 211 63.17 -6.23 -45.64
N HIS A 212 63.38 -7.36 -46.33
CA HIS A 212 62.38 -8.42 -46.40
C HIS A 212 62.09 -9.04 -45.02
N CYS A 213 63.11 -9.30 -44.20
CA CYS A 213 62.92 -9.74 -42.81
C CYS A 213 62.19 -8.69 -41.95
N GLU A 214 62.50 -7.40 -42.11
CA GLU A 214 61.78 -6.32 -41.43
C GLU A 214 60.29 -6.27 -41.86
N LEU A 215 59.99 -6.43 -43.15
CA LEU A 215 58.62 -6.51 -43.66
C LEU A 215 57.84 -7.71 -43.10
N LYS A 216 58.47 -8.90 -43.00
CA LYS A 216 57.87 -10.07 -42.32
C LYS A 216 57.52 -9.72 -40.86
N ASN A 217 58.47 -9.12 -40.12
CA ASN A 217 58.26 -8.69 -38.74
C ASN A 217 57.16 -7.63 -38.60
N PHE A 218 57.05 -6.69 -39.54
CA PHE A 218 55.97 -5.69 -39.55
C PHE A 218 54.61 -6.34 -39.78
N ARG A 219 54.51 -7.32 -40.70
CA ARG A 219 53.25 -8.03 -40.97
C ARG A 219 52.79 -8.87 -39.77
N GLU A 220 53.72 -9.46 -39.02
CA GLU A 220 53.39 -10.16 -37.76
C GLU A 220 52.87 -9.20 -36.68
N LYS A 221 53.53 -8.06 -36.49
CA LYS A 221 53.09 -7.02 -35.54
C LYS A 221 51.73 -6.43 -35.92
N GLU A 222 51.50 -6.17 -37.20
CA GLU A 222 50.21 -5.71 -37.72
C GLU A 222 49.09 -6.70 -37.35
N LYS A 223 49.31 -8.00 -37.61
CA LYS A 223 48.35 -9.05 -37.27
C LYS A 223 48.07 -9.14 -35.76
N GLN A 224 49.10 -9.02 -34.90
CA GLN A 224 48.93 -8.99 -33.45
C GLN A 224 48.12 -7.77 -32.98
N LEU A 225 48.38 -6.59 -33.56
CA LEU A 225 47.63 -5.36 -33.27
C LEU A 225 46.18 -5.46 -33.76
N GLU A 226 45.93 -6.06 -34.91
CA GLU A 226 44.58 -6.30 -35.44
C GLU A 226 43.76 -7.19 -34.50
N THR A 227 44.35 -8.30 -34.00
CA THR A 227 43.71 -9.16 -32.99
C THR A 227 43.42 -8.39 -31.69
N SER A 228 44.41 -7.68 -31.14
CA SER A 228 44.23 -6.89 -29.91
C SER A 228 43.19 -5.77 -30.06
N CYS A 229 43.06 -5.19 -31.27
CA CYS A 229 42.05 -4.20 -31.56
C CYS A 229 40.63 -4.79 -31.54
N LYS A 230 40.45 -5.98 -32.14
CA LYS A 230 39.16 -6.71 -32.11
C LYS A 230 38.76 -7.08 -30.68
N GLU A 231 39.67 -7.69 -29.91
CA GLU A 231 39.46 -8.05 -28.50
C GLU A 231 39.05 -6.83 -27.64
N LYS A 232 39.75 -5.70 -27.79
CA LYS A 232 39.42 -4.46 -27.07
C LYS A 232 38.09 -3.85 -27.49
N THR A 233 37.73 -3.97 -28.78
CA THR A 233 36.45 -3.48 -29.30
C THR A 233 35.29 -4.29 -28.72
N GLU A 234 35.37 -5.62 -28.76
CA GLU A 234 34.38 -6.52 -28.13
C GLU A 234 34.28 -6.30 -26.61
N TYR A 235 35.40 -6.08 -25.93
CA TYR A 235 35.42 -5.79 -24.49
C TYR A 235 34.77 -4.44 -24.17
N LEU A 236 35.04 -3.40 -24.98
CA LEU A 236 34.42 -2.09 -24.85
C LEU A 236 32.89 -2.19 -25.01
N GLU A 237 32.42 -2.92 -26.02
CA GLU A 237 30.99 -3.12 -26.25
C GLU A 237 30.31 -3.84 -25.08
N LYS A 238 30.93 -4.91 -24.55
CA LYS A 238 30.47 -5.60 -23.32
C LYS A 238 30.40 -4.64 -22.11
N MET A 239 31.34 -3.71 -21.99
CA MET A 239 31.35 -2.72 -20.90
C MET A 239 30.32 -1.60 -21.09
N ILE A 240 30.04 -1.19 -22.34
CA ILE A 240 28.94 -0.26 -22.65
C ILE A 240 27.60 -0.88 -22.26
N GLN A 241 27.31 -2.10 -22.71
CA GLN A 241 26.08 -2.82 -22.37
C GLN A 241 25.92 -3.02 -20.85
N ARG A 242 27.02 -3.29 -20.12
CA ARG A 242 27.01 -3.41 -18.65
C ARG A 242 26.72 -2.07 -17.97
N ASN A 243 27.29 -0.98 -18.46
CA ASN A 243 27.06 0.38 -17.95
C ASN A 243 25.60 0.80 -18.18
N GLU A 244 25.01 0.50 -19.34
CA GLU A 244 23.59 0.76 -19.62
C GLU A 244 22.64 0.04 -18.66
N ARG A 245 22.92 -1.23 -18.33
CA ARG A 245 22.18 -1.97 -17.30
C ARG A 245 22.29 -1.29 -15.93
N TYR A 246 23.50 -0.93 -15.50
CA TYR A 246 23.70 -0.25 -14.23
C TYR A 246 23.08 1.15 -14.17
N LYS A 247 22.97 1.88 -15.28
CA LYS A 247 22.20 3.15 -15.31
C LYS A 247 20.74 2.92 -14.94
N GLN A 248 20.10 1.88 -15.47
CA GLN A 248 18.71 1.54 -15.13
C GLN A 248 18.56 1.14 -13.66
N ASP A 249 19.49 0.35 -13.12
CA ASP A 249 19.47 -0.04 -11.70
C ASP A 249 19.67 1.16 -10.77
N VAL A 250 20.56 2.09 -11.13
CA VAL A 250 20.80 3.34 -10.40
C VAL A 250 19.60 4.28 -10.46
N GLU A 251 18.93 4.38 -11.61
CA GLU A 251 17.72 5.21 -11.77
C GLU A 251 16.58 4.66 -10.90
N ARG A 252 16.32 3.34 -10.94
CA ARG A 252 15.37 2.66 -10.05
C ARG A 252 15.71 2.84 -8.57
N PHE A 253 16.99 2.85 -8.20
CA PHE A 253 17.43 3.13 -6.83
C PHE A 253 17.06 4.56 -6.40
N TYR A 254 17.27 5.56 -7.26
CA TYR A 254 16.90 6.94 -6.97
C TYR A 254 15.37 7.16 -6.95
N GLU A 255 14.61 6.51 -7.82
CA GLU A 255 13.13 6.50 -7.77
C GLU A 255 12.64 5.91 -6.45
N ARG A 256 13.13 4.71 -6.08
CA ARG A 256 12.80 4.07 -4.80
C ARG A 256 13.16 4.97 -3.62
N LYS A 257 14.32 5.63 -3.65
CA LYS A 257 14.71 6.56 -2.58
C LYS A 257 13.74 7.75 -2.49
N ARG A 258 13.41 8.41 -3.61
CA ARG A 258 12.42 9.50 -3.62
C ARG A 258 11.06 9.07 -3.08
N HIS A 259 10.61 7.85 -3.37
CA HIS A 259 9.37 7.31 -2.82
C HIS A 259 9.46 7.05 -1.31
N LEU A 260 10.60 6.56 -0.80
CA LEU A 260 10.82 6.39 0.65
C LEU A 260 10.87 7.75 1.37
N ASP A 261 11.64 8.72 0.85
CA ASP A 261 11.73 10.08 1.39
C ASP A 261 10.32 10.76 1.40
N LEU A 262 9.49 10.49 0.39
CA LEU A 262 8.10 10.96 0.33
C LEU A 262 7.19 10.26 1.35
N ILE A 263 7.33 8.94 1.54
CA ILE A 263 6.57 8.17 2.54
C ILE A 263 6.89 8.69 3.94
N GLU A 264 8.17 8.86 4.28
CA GLU A 264 8.60 9.40 5.59
C GLU A 264 7.99 10.79 5.85
N MET A 265 8.00 11.67 4.85
CA MET A 265 7.38 13.00 4.94
C MET A 265 5.85 12.92 5.13
N LEU A 266 5.16 12.02 4.41
CA LEU A 266 3.72 11.81 4.54
C LEU A 266 3.33 11.17 5.88
N GLU A 267 4.14 10.23 6.39
CA GLU A 267 3.97 9.62 7.71
C GLU A 267 4.14 10.67 8.82
N ALA A 268 5.14 11.57 8.72
CA ALA A 268 5.30 12.69 9.62
C ALA A 268 4.14 13.72 9.51
N LYS A 269 3.57 13.91 8.31
CA LYS A 269 2.45 14.82 8.08
C LYS A 269 1.09 14.25 8.52
N ARG A 270 0.93 12.93 8.51
CA ARG A 270 -0.35 12.25 8.82
C ARG A 270 -0.93 12.62 10.20
N PRO A 271 -0.20 12.54 11.33
CA PRO A 271 -0.71 12.97 12.64
C PRO A 271 -1.14 14.44 12.68
N TRP A 272 -0.52 15.31 11.86
CA TRP A 272 -0.90 16.72 11.78
C TRP A 272 -2.24 16.91 11.06
N VAL A 273 -2.54 16.09 10.05
CA VAL A 273 -3.85 16.08 9.38
C VAL A 273 -4.92 15.47 10.28
N GLU A 274 -4.60 14.38 10.98
CA GLU A 274 -5.49 13.79 11.99
C GLU A 274 -5.81 14.82 13.11
N TYR A 275 -4.80 15.55 13.60
CA TYR A 275 -4.97 16.65 14.55
C TYR A 275 -5.82 17.80 14.00
N GLU A 276 -5.56 18.29 12.79
CA GLU A 276 -6.27 19.45 12.23
C GLU A 276 -7.75 19.12 11.95
N ASN A 277 -8.06 17.89 11.52
CA ASN A 277 -9.45 17.42 11.40
C ASN A 277 -10.17 17.41 12.76
N VAL A 278 -9.59 16.75 13.77
CA VAL A 278 -10.16 16.70 15.13
C VAL A 278 -10.25 18.09 15.76
N ARG A 279 -9.32 18.99 15.42
CA ARG A 279 -9.35 20.39 15.85
C ARG A 279 -10.49 21.17 15.20
N GLN A 280 -10.78 20.96 13.91
CA GLN A 280 -11.93 21.60 13.25
C GLN A 280 -13.25 21.14 13.90
N GLU A 281 -13.43 19.82 14.10
CA GLU A 281 -14.57 19.27 14.85
C GLU A 281 -14.67 19.87 16.26
N TYR A 282 -13.54 20.00 16.98
CA TYR A 282 -13.50 20.64 18.29
C TYR A 282 -13.86 22.13 18.24
N GLU A 283 -13.39 22.89 17.25
CA GLU A 283 -13.71 24.31 17.12
C GLU A 283 -15.20 24.51 16.80
N GLU A 284 -15.81 23.68 15.95
CA GLU A 284 -17.26 23.67 15.71
C GLU A 284 -18.06 23.36 16.98
N VAL A 285 -17.73 22.26 17.68
CA VAL A 285 -18.41 21.86 18.93
C VAL A 285 -18.19 22.89 20.04
N LYS A 286 -17.01 23.50 20.13
CA LYS A 286 -16.72 24.58 21.08
C LYS A 286 -17.60 25.80 20.79
N LEU A 287 -17.73 26.20 19.53
CA LEU A 287 -18.50 27.37 19.12
C LEU A 287 -20.01 27.16 19.38
N ALA A 288 -20.54 25.97 19.07
CA ALA A 288 -21.90 25.57 19.45
C ALA A 288 -22.10 25.56 20.98
N ARG A 289 -21.13 25.01 21.74
CA ARG A 289 -21.16 25.03 23.21
C ARG A 289 -21.15 26.45 23.77
N ASP A 290 -20.37 27.36 23.19
CA ASP A 290 -20.30 28.75 23.65
C ASP A 290 -21.58 29.53 23.31
N GLN A 291 -22.23 29.27 22.17
CA GLN A 291 -23.58 29.77 21.87
C GLN A 291 -24.61 29.31 22.90
N VAL A 292 -24.72 28.00 23.15
CA VAL A 292 -25.66 27.43 24.14
C VAL A 292 -25.35 27.92 25.55
N LYS A 293 -24.08 28.08 25.92
CA LYS A 293 -23.66 28.63 27.22
C LYS A 293 -24.10 30.09 27.38
N ASP A 294 -24.02 30.89 26.31
CA ASP A 294 -24.48 32.27 26.30
C ASP A 294 -26.01 32.39 26.31
N GLU A 295 -26.73 31.48 25.66
CA GLU A 295 -28.19 31.36 25.78
C GLU A 295 -28.60 30.96 27.20
N VAL A 296 -27.96 29.95 27.80
CA VAL A 296 -28.18 29.56 29.20
C VAL A 296 -27.84 30.71 30.16
N ARG A 297 -26.81 31.53 29.87
CA ARG A 297 -26.52 32.74 30.65
C ARG A 297 -27.67 33.75 30.55
N LYS A 298 -28.12 34.10 29.34
CA LYS A 298 -29.27 35.01 29.12
C LYS A 298 -30.55 34.51 29.77
N LEU A 299 -30.84 33.21 29.66
CA LEU A 299 -32.01 32.58 30.29
C LEU A 299 -31.92 32.61 31.82
N LYS A 300 -30.73 32.38 32.41
CA LYS A 300 -30.51 32.55 33.85
C LYS A 300 -30.63 34.00 34.29
N GLU A 301 -30.08 34.94 33.53
CA GLU A 301 -30.21 36.39 33.78
C GLU A 301 -31.68 36.84 33.74
N GLY A 302 -32.49 36.31 32.81
CA GLY A 302 -33.93 36.51 32.75
C GLY A 302 -34.71 35.74 33.82
N GLN A 303 -34.19 34.61 34.30
CA GLN A 303 -34.79 33.83 35.39
C GLN A 303 -34.60 34.51 36.74
N ILE A 304 -33.45 35.14 37.02
CA ILE A 304 -33.17 35.84 38.30
C ILE A 304 -34.31 36.78 38.76
N PRO A 305 -34.81 37.74 37.95
CA PRO A 305 -35.92 38.59 38.37
C PRO A 305 -37.23 37.82 38.58
N MET A 306 -37.45 36.73 37.84
CA MET A 306 -38.63 35.88 38.01
C MET A 306 -38.55 35.02 39.27
N THR A 307 -37.37 34.47 39.60
CA THR A 307 -37.10 33.77 40.87
C THR A 307 -37.24 34.73 42.06
N ARG A 308 -36.65 35.93 42.00
CA ARG A 308 -36.88 36.96 43.03
C ARG A 308 -38.35 37.32 43.18
N ARG A 309 -39.10 37.40 42.07
CA ARG A 309 -40.54 37.66 42.13
C ARG A 309 -41.33 36.50 42.73
N ILE A 310 -40.89 35.26 42.51
CA ILE A 310 -41.45 34.08 43.18
C ILE A 310 -41.12 34.15 44.68
N GLU A 311 -39.88 34.42 45.08
CA GLU A 311 -39.47 34.59 46.48
C GLU A 311 -40.27 35.71 47.19
N GLU A 312 -40.49 36.86 46.52
CA GLU A 312 -41.36 37.93 47.01
C GLU A 312 -42.81 37.46 47.21
N ILE A 313 -43.37 36.73 46.23
CA ILE A 313 -44.75 36.21 46.29
C ILE A 313 -44.87 35.10 47.35
N GLU A 314 -43.85 34.27 47.55
CA GLU A 314 -43.81 33.26 48.60
C GLU A 314 -43.67 33.89 49.98
N MET A 315 -42.87 34.95 50.13
CA MET A 315 -42.79 35.72 51.38
C MET A 315 -44.13 36.42 51.68
N GLN A 316 -44.81 36.97 50.67
CA GLN A 316 -46.16 37.50 50.80
C GLN A 316 -47.17 36.41 51.16
N ARG A 317 -47.12 35.23 50.51
CA ARG A 317 -47.96 34.08 50.83
C ARG A 317 -47.74 33.60 52.25
N HIS A 318 -46.50 33.53 52.72
CA HIS A 318 -46.17 33.09 54.07
C HIS A 318 -46.59 34.12 55.14
N ASN A 319 -46.47 35.42 54.86
CA ASN A 319 -47.02 36.48 55.69
C ASN A 319 -48.56 36.39 55.76
N LEU A 320 -49.23 36.17 54.63
CA LEU A 320 -50.69 35.97 54.58
C LEU A 320 -51.12 34.68 55.30
N GLU A 321 -50.41 33.56 55.13
CA GLU A 321 -50.63 32.31 55.88
C GLU A 321 -50.46 32.53 57.39
N SER A 322 -49.47 33.32 57.80
CA SER A 322 -49.25 33.70 59.21
C SER A 322 -50.41 34.54 59.74
N GLN A 323 -50.84 35.57 59.00
CA GLN A 323 -51.99 36.39 59.34
C GLN A 323 -53.30 35.59 59.37
N ILE A 324 -53.48 34.63 58.46
CA ILE A 324 -54.61 33.69 58.47
C ILE A 324 -54.56 32.79 59.70
N LYS A 325 -53.38 32.28 60.11
CA LYS A 325 -53.23 31.51 61.36
C LYS A 325 -53.58 32.35 62.59
N VAL A 326 -53.07 33.58 62.69
CA VAL A 326 -53.37 34.51 63.79
C VAL A 326 -54.87 34.83 63.83
N LYS A 327 -55.48 35.19 62.69
CA LYS A 327 -56.93 35.43 62.64
C LYS A 327 -57.74 34.17 62.90
N ALA A 328 -57.27 32.99 62.52
CA ALA A 328 -57.93 31.73 62.87
C ALA A 328 -57.86 31.43 64.38
N THR A 329 -56.76 31.76 65.06
CA THR A 329 -56.69 31.71 66.53
C THR A 329 -57.58 32.76 67.17
N ASP A 330 -57.62 33.99 66.67
CA ASP A 330 -58.50 35.06 67.18
C ASP A 330 -59.98 34.70 67.02
N ILE A 331 -60.36 34.14 65.86
CA ILE A 331 -61.71 33.64 65.59
C ILE A 331 -62.04 32.46 66.51
N LYS A 332 -61.08 31.55 66.77
CA LYS A 332 -61.28 30.42 67.69
C LYS A 332 -61.46 30.89 69.13
N GLU A 333 -60.64 31.83 69.60
CA GLU A 333 -60.80 32.45 70.91
C GLU A 333 -62.12 33.22 71.03
N THR A 334 -62.49 33.99 70.00
CA THR A 334 -63.73 34.75 69.99
C THR A 334 -64.95 33.83 69.97
N SER A 335 -64.90 32.75 69.18
CA SER A 335 -65.90 31.68 69.17
C SER A 335 -66.01 31.00 70.54
N GLN A 336 -64.88 30.74 71.22
CA GLN A 336 -64.86 30.14 72.54
C GLN A 336 -65.38 31.10 73.63
N LYS A 337 -65.08 32.41 73.55
CA LYS A 337 -65.67 33.46 74.40
C LYS A 337 -67.17 33.61 74.13
N CYS A 338 -67.63 33.48 72.89
CA CYS A 338 -69.06 33.44 72.54
C CYS A 338 -69.75 32.19 73.09
N LYS A 339 -69.14 30.99 72.98
CA LYS A 339 -69.66 29.77 73.63
C LYS A 339 -69.75 29.93 75.14
N GLN A 340 -68.72 30.42 75.81
CA GLN A 340 -68.76 30.68 77.25
C GLN A 340 -69.88 31.66 77.64
N LYS A 341 -70.16 32.68 76.83
CA LYS A 341 -71.31 33.57 77.03
C LYS A 341 -72.64 32.87 76.78
N GLN A 342 -72.74 32.02 75.76
CA GLN A 342 -73.91 31.20 75.46
C GLN A 342 -74.21 30.22 76.62
N ASP A 343 -73.20 29.49 77.12
CA ASP A 343 -73.31 28.59 78.27
C ASP A 343 -73.74 29.32 79.57
N VAL A 344 -73.48 30.63 79.67
CA VAL A 344 -73.92 31.49 80.78
C VAL A 344 -75.35 31.99 80.56
N ILE A 345 -75.76 32.24 79.32
CA ILE A 345 -77.15 32.56 78.96
C ILE A 345 -78.03 31.34 79.24
N GLU A 346 -77.70 30.16 78.72
CA GLU A 346 -78.45 28.91 78.95
C GLU A 346 -78.57 28.55 80.43
N ARG A 347 -77.51 28.80 81.23
CA ARG A 347 -77.58 28.65 82.69
C ARG A 347 -78.51 29.67 83.36
N LYS A 348 -78.61 30.89 82.85
CA LYS A 348 -79.56 31.89 83.35
C LYS A 348 -80.99 31.58 82.92
N ASP A 349 -81.21 31.14 81.69
CA ASP A 349 -82.52 30.74 81.18
C ASP A 349 -83.06 29.56 81.97
N LYS A 350 -82.25 28.53 82.22
CA LYS A 350 -82.61 27.42 83.12
C LYS A 350 -82.95 27.88 84.54
N HIS A 351 -82.23 28.87 85.07
CA HIS A 351 -82.53 29.43 86.39
C HIS A 351 -83.82 30.28 86.40
N ILE A 352 -84.16 30.90 85.27
CA ILE A 352 -85.45 31.57 85.06
C ILE A 352 -86.58 30.54 85.00
N GLU A 353 -86.40 29.40 84.32
CA GLU A 353 -87.35 28.28 84.33
C GLU A 353 -87.56 27.73 85.75
N GLU A 354 -86.49 27.50 86.52
CA GLU A 354 -86.55 27.07 87.92
C GLU A 354 -87.35 28.06 88.80
N LEU A 355 -87.13 29.37 88.62
CA LEU A 355 -87.86 30.43 89.33
C LEU A 355 -89.33 30.53 88.90
N GLN A 356 -89.63 30.32 87.61
CA GLN A 356 -91.01 30.26 87.10
C GLN A 356 -91.75 29.04 87.67
N GLN A 357 -91.10 27.88 87.72
CA GLN A 357 -91.68 26.67 88.30
C GLN A 357 -91.95 26.83 89.80
N ALA A 358 -91.03 27.46 90.53
CA ALA A 358 -91.24 27.81 91.94
C ALA A 358 -92.38 28.82 92.16
N LEU A 359 -92.53 29.80 91.26
CA LEU A 359 -93.65 30.76 91.27
C LEU A 359 -94.99 30.06 91.06
N ILE A 360 -95.08 29.14 90.10
CA ILE A 360 -96.30 28.34 89.83
C ILE A 360 -96.68 27.50 91.05
N VAL A 361 -95.71 26.83 91.70
CA VAL A 361 -95.96 26.08 92.94
C VAL A 361 -96.52 26.99 94.04
N LYS A 362 -95.95 28.19 94.23
CA LYS A 362 -96.43 29.16 95.24
C LYS A 362 -97.80 29.75 94.92
N GLN A 363 -98.12 29.99 93.64
CA GLN A 363 -99.46 30.41 93.22
C GLN A 363 -100.51 29.32 93.47
N ASN A 364 -100.17 28.04 93.23
CA ASN A 364 -101.05 26.92 93.53
C ASN A 364 -101.29 26.73 95.03
N GLU A 365 -100.25 26.88 95.87
CA GLU A 365 -100.39 26.85 97.34
C GLU A 365 -101.36 27.94 97.84
N GLU A 366 -101.28 29.17 97.33
CA GLU A 366 -102.19 30.25 97.74
C GLU A 366 -103.62 30.06 97.21
N HIS A 367 -103.79 29.53 95.98
CA HIS A 367 -105.11 29.17 95.46
C HIS A 367 -105.81 28.08 96.31
N ASP A 368 -105.07 27.06 96.77
CA ASP A 368 -105.62 26.06 97.67
C ASP A 368 -105.90 26.62 99.08
N ARG A 369 -105.13 27.61 99.55
CA ARG A 369 -105.43 28.34 100.79
C ARG A 369 -106.74 29.11 100.67
N GLN A 370 -106.95 29.79 99.54
CA GLN A 370 -108.19 30.54 99.25
C GLN A 370 -109.41 29.62 99.13
N ARG A 371 -109.28 28.44 98.49
CA ARG A 371 -110.37 27.43 98.44
C ARG A 371 -110.78 26.94 99.83
N ARG A 372 -109.82 26.66 100.72
CA ARG A 372 -110.12 26.23 102.09
C ARG A 372 -110.90 27.31 102.87
N ILE A 373 -110.51 28.57 102.74
CA ILE A 373 -111.19 29.71 103.37
C ILE A 373 -112.63 29.87 102.84
N SER A 374 -112.86 29.65 101.54
CA SER A 374 -114.19 29.71 100.94
C SER A 374 -115.14 28.62 101.48
N ASN A 375 -114.67 27.37 101.54
CA ASN A 375 -115.50 26.25 101.98
C ASN A 375 -115.85 26.32 103.48
N THR A 376 -114.94 26.78 104.34
CA THR A 376 -115.24 26.96 105.77
C THR A 376 -116.22 28.11 106.03
N ARG A 377 -116.29 29.12 105.14
CA ARG A 377 -117.28 30.21 105.26
C ARG A 377 -118.70 29.75 104.92
N LYS A 378 -118.90 28.99 103.84
CA LYS A 378 -120.23 28.44 103.49
C LYS A 378 -120.81 27.53 104.58
N MET A 379 -119.98 26.65 105.17
CA MET A 379 -120.43 25.73 106.23
C MET A 379 -120.95 26.45 107.49
N ILE A 380 -120.57 27.70 107.72
CA ILE A 380 -121.04 28.52 108.85
C ILE A 380 -122.34 29.27 108.50
N GLU A 381 -122.52 29.63 107.22
CA GLU A 381 -123.71 30.33 106.71
C GLU A 381 -124.92 29.38 106.57
N ASP A 382 -124.68 28.13 106.13
CA ASP A 382 -125.72 27.11 105.95
C ASP A 382 -126.30 26.60 107.29
N LEU A 383 -125.50 26.55 108.37
CA LEU A 383 -125.95 26.12 109.71
C LEU A 383 -126.65 27.23 110.53
N GLN A 384 -126.68 28.48 110.06
CA GLN A 384 -127.37 29.58 110.74
C GLN A 384 -128.75 29.91 110.16
N ASN A 385 -129.10 29.37 108.99
CA ASN A 385 -130.35 29.68 108.30
C ASN A 385 -131.45 28.59 108.40
N GLU A 386 -131.20 27.46 109.07
CA GLU A 386 -132.21 26.41 109.34
C GLU A 386 -133.28 26.78 110.40
N LEU A 387 -133.30 28.02 110.93
CA LEU A 387 -134.15 28.38 112.09
C LEU A 387 -135.17 29.51 111.90
N LYS A 388 -135.62 29.79 110.66
CA LYS A 388 -136.85 30.59 110.39
C LYS A 388 -137.35 30.44 108.95
N SER A 389 -138.53 29.81 108.81
CA SER A 389 -139.67 30.17 107.91
C SER A 389 -139.41 30.74 106.50
N THR A 390 -140.10 30.38 105.41
CA THR A 390 -141.27 29.50 105.14
C THR A 390 -141.50 29.53 103.60
N GLU A 391 -142.39 28.69 103.06
CA GLU A 391 -143.01 28.75 101.71
C GLU A 391 -142.20 28.29 100.46
N ASN A 392 -142.78 27.28 99.79
CA ASN A 392 -143.16 27.20 98.36
C ASN A 392 -142.24 27.84 97.27
N CYS A 393 -142.02 27.25 96.09
CA CYS A 393 -142.81 26.24 95.37
C CYS A 393 -141.98 25.44 94.33
N VAL A 394 -142.65 24.47 93.71
CA VAL A 394 -142.24 23.56 92.64
C VAL A 394 -142.32 24.20 91.23
N ASN A 395 -141.43 23.75 90.33
CA ASN A 395 -141.49 23.72 88.85
C ASN A 395 -141.25 24.96 87.95
N LEU A 396 -140.56 24.64 86.82
CA LEU A 396 -140.67 25.13 85.42
C LEU A 396 -140.70 26.67 85.19
N GLN A 397 -139.92 27.24 84.28
CA GLN A 397 -139.88 26.96 82.83
C GLN A 397 -138.69 27.75 82.19
N PRO A 398 -138.17 27.39 81.00
CA PRO A 398 -136.82 27.81 80.55
C PRO A 398 -136.82 28.99 79.56
N GLN A 399 -135.72 29.09 78.79
CA GLN A 399 -135.33 30.13 77.80
C GLN A 399 -134.54 31.30 78.44
N ILE A 400 -133.56 31.92 77.76
CA ILE A 400 -133.46 32.17 76.31
C ILE A 400 -132.06 31.87 75.73
N ASP A 401 -132.04 31.29 74.53
CA ASP A 401 -130.88 31.27 73.62
C ASP A 401 -130.62 32.67 73.03
N ALA A 402 -129.39 33.18 73.12
CA ALA A 402 -128.93 34.26 72.23
C ALA A 402 -127.38 34.38 72.17
N ILE A 403 -126.81 33.83 71.08
CA ILE A 403 -125.56 34.25 70.42
C ILE A 403 -124.23 33.91 71.16
N THR A 404 -123.23 33.51 70.35
CA THR A 404 -121.77 33.67 70.56
C THR A 404 -120.95 32.50 71.15
N ILE A 405 -120.86 31.36 70.44
CA ILE A 405 -119.57 30.63 70.33
C ILE A 405 -119.33 30.20 68.87
N ASP A 406 -118.82 31.12 68.06
CA ASP A 406 -117.93 30.82 66.95
C ASP A 406 -116.49 30.79 67.50
N LEU A 407 -115.79 29.64 67.41
CA LEU A 407 -114.31 29.48 67.32
C LEU A 407 -113.85 28.10 67.86
N ARG A 408 -114.02 27.04 67.06
CA ARG A 408 -113.37 25.73 67.34
C ARG A 408 -113.24 24.78 66.14
N ARG A 409 -112.86 25.27 64.95
CA ARG A 409 -112.72 24.40 63.75
C ARG A 409 -111.71 24.86 62.68
N VAL A 410 -110.53 25.34 63.07
CA VAL A 410 -109.40 25.61 62.13
C VAL A 410 -108.06 25.19 62.76
N GLN A 411 -107.95 23.93 63.18
CA GLN A 411 -106.67 23.34 63.63
C GLN A 411 -106.29 22.07 62.84
N ASP A 412 -107.24 21.42 62.17
CA ASP A 412 -107.08 20.06 61.61
C ASP A 412 -106.62 20.02 60.13
N GLU A 413 -106.35 21.16 59.50
CA GLU A 413 -105.98 21.23 58.07
C GLU A 413 -104.47 21.42 57.81
N LYS A 414 -103.61 21.33 58.83
CA LYS A 414 -102.15 21.56 58.67
C LYS A 414 -101.32 20.29 58.39
N GLU A 415 -101.77 19.12 58.82
CA GLU A 415 -100.91 17.91 58.88
C GLU A 415 -100.79 17.12 57.56
N LEU A 416 -101.56 17.46 56.52
CA LEU A 416 -101.61 16.66 55.29
C LEU A 416 -100.53 17.01 54.23
N CYS A 417 -99.81 18.12 54.37
CA CYS A 417 -98.87 18.61 53.33
C CYS A 417 -97.38 18.43 53.65
N GLU A 418 -97.00 17.89 54.82
CA GLU A 418 -95.58 17.70 55.20
C GLU A 418 -94.97 16.36 54.74
N SER A 419 -95.76 15.44 54.15
CA SER A 419 -95.29 14.11 53.73
C SER A 419 -94.63 14.07 52.34
N GLU A 420 -94.98 14.95 51.39
CA GLU A 420 -94.45 14.90 50.02
C GLU A 420 -93.04 15.50 49.84
N THR A 421 -92.59 16.36 50.77
CA THR A 421 -91.28 17.05 50.66
C THR A 421 -90.11 16.20 51.15
N ILE A 422 -90.34 15.18 51.96
CA ILE A 422 -89.30 14.33 52.55
C ILE A 422 -88.76 13.30 51.53
N ASP A 423 -89.62 12.73 50.67
CA ASP A 423 -89.21 11.71 49.70
C ASP A 423 -88.46 12.30 48.51
N LYS A 424 -88.86 13.50 48.05
CA LYS A 424 -88.11 14.28 47.04
C LYS A 424 -86.67 14.63 47.47
N HIS A 425 -86.40 14.71 48.77
CA HIS A 425 -85.05 15.03 49.26
C HIS A 425 -84.11 13.81 49.27
N LYS A 426 -84.65 12.60 49.55
CA LYS A 426 -83.89 11.34 49.54
C LYS A 426 -83.50 10.91 48.12
N GLU A 427 -84.37 11.14 47.13
CA GLU A 427 -84.12 10.87 45.71
C GLU A 427 -82.97 11.73 45.14
N ARG A 428 -82.71 12.90 45.72
CA ARG A 428 -81.63 13.82 45.30
C ARG A 428 -80.24 13.37 45.79
N GLU A 429 -80.13 12.85 47.01
CA GLU A 429 -78.84 12.40 47.58
C GLU A 429 -78.31 11.10 46.97
N THR A 430 -79.17 10.22 46.45
CA THR A 430 -78.76 9.00 45.76
C THR A 430 -78.14 9.31 44.39
N LEU A 431 -78.79 10.18 43.61
CA LEU A 431 -78.32 10.58 42.27
C LEU A 431 -76.97 11.33 42.30
N GLU A 432 -76.68 12.14 43.32
CA GLU A 432 -75.37 12.79 43.46
C GLU A 432 -74.22 11.82 43.81
N LYS A 433 -74.52 10.68 44.46
CA LYS A 433 -73.52 9.63 44.77
C LYS A 433 -73.19 8.80 43.52
N GLU A 434 -74.18 8.49 42.68
CA GLU A 434 -73.95 7.80 41.40
C GLU A 434 -73.11 8.64 40.43
N LYS A 435 -73.36 9.96 40.36
CA LYS A 435 -72.63 10.89 39.49
C LYS A 435 -71.12 10.94 39.79
N LYS A 436 -70.71 10.79 41.06
CA LYS A 436 -69.28 10.69 41.43
C LYS A 436 -68.66 9.35 41.03
N SER A 437 -69.37 8.24 41.27
CA SER A 437 -68.88 6.88 40.96
C SER A 437 -68.57 6.67 39.46
N VAL A 438 -69.38 7.25 38.57
CA VAL A 438 -69.16 7.14 37.12
C VAL A 438 -67.96 7.97 36.64
N ASN A 439 -67.72 9.13 37.24
CA ASN A 439 -66.61 10.02 36.86
C ASN A 439 -65.24 9.41 37.20
N ASP A 440 -65.12 8.76 38.36
CA ASP A 440 -63.87 8.14 38.81
C ASP A 440 -63.52 6.87 38.00
N GLN A 441 -64.52 6.19 37.44
CA GLN A 441 -64.30 5.03 36.55
C GLN A 441 -63.71 5.42 35.19
N ILE A 442 -64.10 6.57 34.63
CA ILE A 442 -63.58 7.06 33.33
C ILE A 442 -62.06 7.30 33.40
N ILE A 443 -61.58 7.91 34.49
CA ILE A 443 -60.17 8.25 34.68
C ILE A 443 -59.27 6.99 34.82
N GLN A 444 -59.83 5.87 35.29
CA GLN A 444 -59.11 4.59 35.35
C GLN A 444 -59.02 3.87 33.98
N PHE A 445 -59.98 4.08 33.07
CA PHE A 445 -59.99 3.37 31.79
C PHE A 445 -58.99 3.92 30.74
N ASP A 446 -58.79 5.24 30.66
CA ASP A 446 -57.82 5.82 29.71
C ASP A 446 -56.37 5.40 30.01
N ASN A 447 -56.02 5.21 31.29
CA ASN A 447 -54.67 4.78 31.69
C ASN A 447 -54.31 3.34 31.27
N LEU A 448 -55.29 2.48 30.96
CA LEU A 448 -55.04 1.08 30.59
C LEU A 448 -54.80 0.86 29.10
N MET A 449 -55.22 1.77 28.22
CA MET A 449 -54.95 1.70 26.78
C MET A 449 -53.50 2.09 26.46
N ASN A 450 -53.05 3.24 26.97
CA ASN A 450 -51.69 3.74 26.74
C ASN A 450 -50.61 2.76 27.23
N GLN A 451 -50.85 2.10 28.38
CA GLN A 451 -49.95 1.07 28.91
C GLN A 451 -49.87 -0.23 28.06
N LYS A 452 -50.86 -0.50 27.19
CA LYS A 452 -50.82 -1.65 26.26
C LYS A 452 -50.04 -1.32 24.99
N GLU A 453 -50.18 -0.11 24.47
CA GLU A 453 -49.45 0.32 23.27
C GLU A 453 -47.93 0.43 23.52
N ASP A 454 -47.51 0.98 24.67
CA ASP A 454 -46.08 1.02 25.04
C ASP A 454 -45.46 -0.37 25.25
N LYS A 455 -46.23 -1.35 25.75
CA LYS A 455 -45.77 -2.74 25.90
C LYS A 455 -45.61 -3.46 24.55
N LEU A 456 -46.44 -3.13 23.55
CA LEU A 456 -46.25 -3.62 22.18
C LEU A 456 -44.98 -3.02 21.57
N ARG A 457 -44.82 -1.69 21.70
CA ARG A 457 -43.65 -0.93 21.22
C ARG A 457 -42.32 -1.41 21.80
N GLN A 458 -42.29 -1.83 23.07
CA GLN A 458 -41.09 -2.35 23.73
C GLN A 458 -40.72 -3.79 23.34
N ARG A 459 -41.68 -4.66 22.99
CA ARG A 459 -41.41 -6.08 22.68
C ARG A 459 -41.31 -6.41 21.19
N TYR A 460 -42.14 -5.80 20.34
CA TYR A 460 -42.23 -6.11 18.92
C TYR A 460 -42.45 -4.83 18.10
N ARG A 461 -41.35 -4.10 17.86
CA ARG A 461 -41.37 -2.79 17.21
C ARG A 461 -41.96 -2.81 15.80
N ASP A 462 -41.59 -3.81 14.99
CA ASP A 462 -42.08 -3.94 13.62
C ASP A 462 -43.60 -4.17 13.55
N THR A 463 -44.16 -4.85 14.56
CA THR A 463 -45.62 -5.05 14.69
C THR A 463 -46.34 -3.77 15.11
N TYR A 464 -45.71 -2.94 15.97
CA TYR A 464 -46.22 -1.63 16.35
C TYR A 464 -46.23 -0.67 15.14
N ASP A 465 -45.15 -0.62 14.37
CA ASP A 465 -45.06 0.23 13.17
C ASP A 465 -46.05 -0.23 12.07
N ALA A 466 -46.27 -1.54 11.91
CA ALA A 466 -47.30 -2.09 11.04
C ALA A 466 -48.74 -1.71 11.47
N VAL A 467 -49.03 -1.65 12.78
CA VAL A 467 -50.33 -1.20 13.30
C VAL A 467 -50.51 0.31 13.06
N LEU A 468 -49.47 1.12 13.26
CA LEU A 468 -49.51 2.55 12.94
C LEU A 468 -49.78 2.79 11.44
N TRP A 469 -49.10 2.04 10.58
CA TRP A 469 -49.31 2.08 9.14
C TRP A 469 -50.73 1.63 8.75
N LEU A 470 -51.25 0.56 9.36
CA LEU A 470 -52.63 0.10 9.16
C LEU A 470 -53.65 1.18 9.55
N ARG A 471 -53.48 1.84 10.70
CA ARG A 471 -54.34 2.95 11.16
C ARG A 471 -54.34 4.14 10.19
N ASN A 472 -53.18 4.46 9.60
CA ASN A 472 -53.01 5.56 8.66
C ASN A 472 -53.39 5.24 7.19
N ASN A 473 -53.77 4.00 6.88
CA ASN A 473 -54.11 3.56 5.51
C ASN A 473 -55.42 2.74 5.45
N ARG A 474 -56.33 2.90 6.43
CA ARG A 474 -57.58 2.10 6.53
C ARG A 474 -58.50 2.25 5.32
N ASP A 475 -58.44 3.41 4.67
CA ASP A 475 -59.11 3.81 3.43
C ASP A 475 -58.70 3.00 2.19
N LYS A 476 -57.56 2.29 2.22
CA LYS A 476 -57.07 1.47 1.09
C LYS A 476 -57.61 0.03 1.10
N PHE A 477 -58.41 -0.36 2.09
CA PHE A 477 -58.94 -1.71 2.26
C PHE A 477 -60.46 -1.74 2.12
N LYS A 478 -61.00 -2.72 1.36
CA LYS A 478 -62.46 -2.83 1.09
C LYS A 478 -63.27 -3.47 2.23
N GLN A 479 -62.63 -4.00 3.27
CA GLN A 479 -63.27 -4.55 4.47
C GLN A 479 -62.45 -4.24 5.73
N ARG A 480 -63.07 -4.34 6.92
CA ARG A 480 -62.40 -4.08 8.20
C ARG A 480 -61.29 -5.09 8.48
N VAL A 481 -60.05 -4.62 8.52
CA VAL A 481 -58.90 -5.37 9.04
C VAL A 481 -58.79 -5.12 10.55
N TYR A 482 -58.64 -6.19 11.33
CA TYR A 482 -58.53 -6.13 12.79
C TYR A 482 -57.07 -6.00 13.25
N GLU A 483 -56.84 -5.22 14.30
CA GLU A 483 -55.53 -5.07 14.94
C GLU A 483 -55.17 -6.30 15.81
N PRO A 484 -53.87 -6.52 16.13
CA PRO A 484 -53.43 -7.67 16.92
C PRO A 484 -54.23 -7.89 18.20
N ILE A 485 -54.56 -9.16 18.49
CA ILE A 485 -55.49 -9.58 19.56
C ILE A 485 -55.11 -9.01 20.95
N MET A 486 -53.82 -8.73 21.18
CA MET A 486 -53.32 -8.10 22.41
C MET A 486 -53.87 -6.68 22.67
N LEU A 487 -54.25 -5.94 21.61
CA LEU A 487 -54.86 -4.61 21.71
C LEU A 487 -56.39 -4.66 21.83
N THR A 488 -57.03 -5.72 21.32
CA THR A 488 -58.51 -5.85 21.29
C THR A 488 -59.09 -6.65 22.47
N VAL A 489 -58.28 -7.41 23.21
CA VAL A 489 -58.73 -8.20 24.38
C VAL A 489 -58.58 -7.42 25.70
N ARG A 490 -59.63 -7.49 26.53
CA ARG A 490 -59.87 -6.46 27.57
C ARG A 490 -59.08 -6.66 28.89
N ASN A 491 -58.77 -7.88 29.33
CA ASN A 491 -57.98 -8.14 30.56
C ASN A 491 -56.99 -9.31 30.42
N PHE A 492 -55.83 -9.20 31.09
CA PHE A 492 -54.73 -10.20 30.98
C PHE A 492 -54.00 -10.42 32.33
N ILE A 493 -54.75 -10.59 33.42
CA ILE A 493 -54.21 -10.93 34.75
C ILE A 493 -55.08 -12.02 35.40
N HIS A 494 -54.82 -13.28 35.04
CA HIS A 494 -54.70 -14.39 35.99
C HIS A 494 -54.04 -15.59 35.30
N LEU A 495 -53.06 -16.21 35.97
CA LEU A 495 -52.16 -17.20 35.40
C LEU A 495 -52.80 -18.60 35.23
N GLY A 496 -52.19 -19.40 34.36
CA GLY A 496 -51.76 -20.73 34.79
C GLY A 496 -52.28 -21.94 34.00
N ARG A 497 -53.38 -21.82 33.24
CA ARG A 497 -54.02 -23.01 32.61
C ARG A 497 -54.38 -22.91 31.12
N ILE A 498 -54.08 -21.80 30.44
CA ILE A 498 -54.36 -21.62 28.99
C ILE A 498 -53.05 -21.65 28.16
N CYS A 499 -51.89 -21.80 28.81
CA CYS A 499 -50.57 -21.88 28.16
C CYS A 499 -50.28 -23.21 27.42
N PHE A 500 -51.32 -24.00 27.10
CA PHE A 500 -51.19 -25.34 26.49
C PHE A 500 -51.95 -25.52 25.18
N ILE A 501 -52.72 -24.52 24.73
CA ILE A 501 -53.64 -24.66 23.57
C ILE A 501 -53.29 -23.72 22.40
N ILE A 502 -52.43 -22.71 22.60
CA ILE A 502 -52.03 -21.77 21.53
C ILE A 502 -50.64 -22.08 20.95
N ASP A 503 -49.73 -22.68 21.72
CA ASP A 503 -48.44 -23.21 21.21
C ASP A 503 -48.59 -24.40 20.25
N PHE A 504 -49.81 -24.94 20.09
CA PHE A 504 -50.10 -26.05 19.17
C PHE A 504 -50.67 -25.62 17.81
N CYS A 505 -50.90 -24.33 17.57
CA CYS A 505 -51.74 -23.88 16.44
C CYS A 505 -51.07 -22.96 15.41
N CYS A 506 -49.80 -22.54 15.61
CA CYS A 506 -49.07 -21.71 14.64
C CYS A 506 -47.54 -21.91 14.65
N PHE A 507 -47.08 -23.17 14.66
CA PHE A 507 -45.71 -23.51 14.23
C PHE A 507 -45.78 -24.48 13.04
N LYS A 508 -45.25 -24.04 11.88
CA LYS A 508 -45.25 -24.72 10.57
C LYS A 508 -46.62 -24.93 9.89
N ASN A 509 -47.17 -23.87 9.30
CA ASN A 509 -47.96 -23.97 8.06
C ASN A 509 -48.12 -22.59 7.36
N SER A 510 -47.46 -22.18 6.27
CA SER A 510 -46.24 -22.65 5.57
C SER A 510 -46.22 -24.11 5.06
N LEU A 511 -46.60 -24.42 3.81
CA LEU A 511 -46.89 -23.59 2.63
C LEU A 511 -47.94 -24.28 1.71
N PHE A 512 -48.85 -23.47 1.16
CA PHE A 512 -49.43 -23.52 -0.21
C PHE A 512 -50.11 -24.78 -0.77
N TYR A 513 -51.36 -24.57 -1.24
CA TYR A 513 -51.81 -25.16 -2.49
C TYR A 513 -51.28 -24.33 -3.69
N LEU A 514 -50.84 -25.03 -4.74
CA LEU A 514 -50.65 -24.58 -6.14
C LEU A 514 -49.48 -23.61 -6.49
N ASN A 515 -48.37 -24.24 -6.90
CA ASN A 515 -47.55 -23.98 -8.10
C ASN A 515 -47.29 -22.54 -8.61
N PRO A 516 -46.00 -22.13 -8.65
CA PRO A 516 -45.49 -21.08 -9.52
C PRO A 516 -44.80 -21.65 -10.77
N TRP A 517 -45.55 -22.02 -11.82
CA TRP A 517 -45.04 -22.19 -13.20
C TRP A 517 -46.09 -21.65 -14.19
N PHE A 518 -45.61 -20.98 -15.25
CA PHE A 518 -46.28 -19.93 -16.05
C PHE A 518 -46.53 -18.61 -15.27
N SER A 519 -46.14 -17.42 -15.75
CA SER A 519 -45.63 -17.08 -17.09
C SER A 519 -44.22 -16.48 -17.10
N ILE A 520 -43.52 -16.80 -18.20
CA ILE A 520 -42.21 -16.34 -18.63
C ILE A 520 -42.17 -14.81 -18.79
N VAL A 521 -41.00 -14.20 -18.53
CA VAL A 521 -40.69 -12.86 -19.00
C VAL A 521 -40.53 -12.89 -20.53
N ALA A 522 -41.58 -12.51 -21.26
CA ALA A 522 -41.49 -11.70 -22.48
C ALA A 522 -42.87 -11.25 -23.00
N THR A 523 -43.03 -9.94 -23.19
CA THR A 523 -43.81 -9.33 -24.30
C THR A 523 -45.27 -9.78 -24.52
N GLY A 524 -46.12 -9.67 -23.50
CA GLY A 524 -47.58 -9.64 -23.63
C GLY A 524 -48.28 -10.97 -23.96
N ILE A 525 -49.62 -10.95 -23.87
CA ILE A 525 -50.56 -11.80 -24.62
C ILE A 525 -50.49 -13.36 -24.41
N LEU A 526 -51.51 -13.90 -23.71
CA LEU A 526 -52.10 -15.29 -23.73
C LEU A 526 -51.66 -16.43 -22.74
N LEU A 527 -52.67 -16.91 -21.96
CA LEU A 527 -53.09 -18.31 -21.59
C LEU A 527 -52.22 -19.37 -20.82
N TYR A 528 -52.74 -19.84 -19.65
CA TYR A 528 -53.01 -21.23 -19.11
C TYR A 528 -52.21 -22.50 -19.61
N PRO A 529 -52.18 -23.71 -18.91
CA PRO A 529 -51.87 -24.12 -17.50
C PRO A 529 -51.10 -25.50 -17.30
N TYR A 530 -51.06 -26.05 -16.05
CA TYR A 530 -50.73 -27.45 -15.57
C TYR A 530 -49.23 -27.89 -15.42
N THR A 531 -48.72 -28.26 -14.22
CA THR A 531 -48.50 -29.60 -13.57
C THR A 531 -47.68 -30.65 -14.36
N SER A 532 -46.90 -31.58 -13.80
CA SER A 532 -46.32 -31.91 -12.46
C SER A 532 -45.47 -33.19 -12.62
N ILE A 533 -44.54 -33.50 -11.68
CA ILE A 533 -43.93 -34.85 -11.46
C ILE A 533 -43.00 -35.34 -12.61
N ASP A 534 -41.96 -36.16 -12.46
CA ASP A 534 -40.98 -36.53 -11.40
C ASP A 534 -39.98 -37.52 -12.10
N GLN A 535 -38.99 -38.04 -11.39
CA GLN A 535 -38.03 -39.08 -11.82
C GLN A 535 -36.86 -38.63 -12.72
N GLY A 536 -35.65 -39.04 -12.34
CA GLY A 536 -34.55 -39.31 -13.28
C GLY A 536 -34.70 -40.72 -13.89
N PRO A 537 -33.63 -41.37 -14.41
CA PRO A 537 -32.22 -40.98 -14.36
C PRO A 537 -31.48 -41.16 -15.72
N LEU A 538 -30.14 -41.12 -15.67
CA LEU A 538 -29.20 -41.86 -16.54
C LEU A 538 -28.92 -41.42 -18.00
N ILE A 539 -27.64 -41.61 -18.37
CA ILE A 539 -27.06 -41.94 -19.70
C ILE A 539 -26.59 -40.80 -20.66
N ASN A 540 -25.27 -40.88 -20.92
CA ASN A 540 -24.46 -40.54 -22.11
C ASN A 540 -24.47 -39.14 -22.78
N THR A 541 -23.26 -38.55 -22.78
CA THR A 541 -22.46 -38.14 -23.98
C THR A 541 -23.13 -38.27 -25.36
N PRO A 542 -22.94 -37.30 -26.29
CA PRO A 542 -21.58 -37.01 -26.78
C PRO A 542 -21.23 -35.56 -27.20
N VAL A 543 -19.92 -35.32 -27.18
CA VAL A 543 -19.09 -34.68 -28.24
C VAL A 543 -19.82 -33.85 -29.31
N ASN A 544 -19.47 -32.55 -29.41
CA ASN A 544 -18.90 -32.00 -30.66
C ASN A 544 -18.32 -30.58 -30.51
N PHE A 545 -17.11 -30.43 -31.06
CA PHE A 545 -16.54 -29.26 -31.75
C PHE A 545 -17.17 -27.87 -31.54
N PHE A 546 -16.35 -26.93 -31.04
CA PHE A 546 -15.55 -26.09 -31.93
C PHE A 546 -14.17 -25.77 -31.31
#